data_AF-A0AAN9SWU6-F1
#
_entry.id   AF-A0AAN9SWU6-F1
#
_cell.length_a   1.000
_cell.length_b   1.000
_cell.length_c   1.000
_cell.angle_alpha   90.00
_cell.angle_beta   90.00
_cell.angle_gamma   90.00
#
_symmetry.space_group_name_H-M   'P 1'
#
loop_
_entity.id
_entity.type
_entity.pdbx_description
1 polymer ?
#
loop_
_entity_poly.entity_id
_entity_poly.type
_entity_poly.pdbx_seq_one_letter_code
_entity_poly.pdbx_strand_id
1 'polypeptide(L)'
;MSMSRLRSPRISYLVGRLSKIKLSEVQVKRCHSEATVSPPPSNLQQPKPDPPHTIVPSTYIGENVSRKDKTKYLYTTLLELNDSKEAVYGALDAWVAWEHNFPIASLKLILNSLEKEQQWHRVVQVIKWMLSKGQGMTMGTYGQLIRALDMDHRVEEAHKFWEMKIGSDLHSVPWQLCHLMISVYYRNNMLEDLVKLFKGLEAFDRKPRDKLIIQKVANAYEMLGLVKEKERVLEKYSHLFSEEGPTKRHRRNSLEAKKKHLEIEKGH
;
A
#
# COMPACT_ATOMS: atom_id res chain seq x y z
N MET A 1 32.76 21.85 -37.63
CA MET A 1 31.81 22.82 -37.05
C MET A 1 30.65 22.06 -36.43
N SER A 2 30.68 21.98 -35.12
CA SER A 2 29.67 21.41 -34.21
C SER A 2 28.83 22.55 -33.63
N MET A 3 27.53 22.32 -33.42
CA MET A 3 26.65 22.99 -32.44
C MET A 3 25.26 22.32 -32.55
N SER A 4 24.88 21.38 -31.69
CA SER A 4 24.47 21.45 -30.27
C SER A 4 22.95 21.58 -30.11
N ARG A 5 22.30 20.45 -29.81
CA ARG A 5 20.96 20.37 -29.21
C ARG A 5 21.08 20.75 -27.73
N LEU A 6 20.42 21.81 -27.31
CA LEU A 6 20.32 22.17 -25.89
C LEU A 6 19.32 21.24 -25.19
N ARG A 7 19.87 20.40 -24.30
CA ARG A 7 19.12 19.60 -23.32
C ARG A 7 18.68 20.49 -22.16
N SER A 8 17.43 20.33 -21.78
CA SER A 8 16.78 20.91 -20.60
C SER A 8 17.48 20.54 -19.28
N PRO A 9 17.69 21.46 -18.31
CA PRO A 9 18.35 21.16 -17.05
C PRO A 9 17.48 20.33 -16.09
N ARG A 10 18.07 19.23 -15.60
CA ARG A 10 17.58 18.33 -14.56
C ARG A 10 17.61 18.99 -13.17
N ILE A 11 16.52 18.78 -12.42
CA ILE A 11 16.46 18.06 -11.13
C ILE A 11 17.69 18.27 -10.24
N SER A 12 17.59 19.15 -9.25
CA SER A 12 18.54 19.21 -8.12
C SER A 12 17.99 20.02 -6.94
N TYR A 13 16.89 19.59 -6.31
CA TYR A 13 16.47 20.17 -5.02
C TYR A 13 15.64 19.19 -4.14
N LEU A 14 16.12 17.96 -3.90
CA LEU A 14 15.58 17.09 -2.85
C LEU A 14 16.64 16.14 -2.24
N VAL A 15 17.87 16.62 -2.04
CA VAL A 15 18.85 15.97 -1.15
C VAL A 15 19.32 17.01 -0.16
N GLY A 16 18.65 17.09 0.99
CA GLY A 16 19.03 18.07 2.01
C GLY A 16 18.01 18.28 3.12
N ARG A 17 17.41 17.21 3.69
CA ARG A 17 16.65 17.34 4.94
C ARG A 17 16.43 16.04 5.74
N LEU A 18 17.46 15.18 5.80
CA LEU A 18 17.45 13.98 6.67
C LEU A 18 18.70 13.84 7.55
N SER A 19 19.36 14.94 7.94
CA SER A 19 20.55 14.90 8.79
C SER A 19 20.47 15.75 10.07
N LYS A 20 19.27 15.95 10.64
CA LYS A 20 19.12 16.58 11.96
C LYS A 20 18.03 15.94 12.80
N ILE A 21 18.27 14.70 13.25
CA ILE A 21 17.73 14.20 14.52
C ILE A 21 18.91 13.63 15.29
N LYS A 22 19.43 14.44 16.22
CA LYS A 22 20.34 13.98 17.28
C LYS A 22 19.48 13.16 18.25
N LEU A 23 19.66 11.85 18.27
CA LEU A 23 19.31 11.01 19.42
C LEU A 23 20.52 11.01 20.35
N SER A 24 20.58 11.99 21.26
CA SER A 24 21.52 11.99 22.38
C SER A 24 20.83 11.41 23.61
N GLU A 25 21.53 10.43 24.20
CA GLU A 25 21.50 10.01 25.61
C GLU A 25 20.25 9.30 26.15
N VAL A 26 20.30 7.96 26.08
CA VAL A 26 19.83 7.13 27.19
C VAL A 26 21.04 6.36 27.71
N GLN A 27 21.53 6.73 28.89
CA GLN A 27 22.53 5.97 29.61
C GLN A 27 21.94 4.63 30.07
N VAL A 28 22.45 3.53 29.51
CA VAL A 28 22.21 2.20 30.07
C VAL A 28 23.27 1.95 31.13
N LYS A 29 22.84 1.92 32.40
CA LYS A 29 23.62 1.44 33.54
C LYS A 29 24.16 0.04 33.25
N ARG A 30 25.48 -0.07 33.15
CA ARG A 30 26.21 -1.34 33.00
C ARG A 30 26.30 -1.99 34.38
N CYS A 31 25.46 -2.98 34.66
CA CYS A 31 25.65 -3.85 35.82
C CYS A 31 26.80 -4.81 35.51
N HIS A 32 27.90 -4.67 36.24
CA HIS A 32 29.01 -5.62 36.25
C HIS A 32 28.66 -6.76 37.20
N SER A 33 28.58 -7.98 36.67
CA SER A 33 28.67 -9.22 37.45
C SER A 33 29.89 -9.98 36.91
N GLU A 34 30.93 -10.05 37.73
CA GLU A 34 32.14 -10.82 37.45
C GLU A 34 31.83 -12.31 37.56
N ALA A 35 32.00 -13.04 36.46
CA ALA A 35 32.09 -14.49 36.46
C ALA A 35 33.44 -14.88 35.84
N THR A 36 34.34 -15.39 36.67
CA THR A 36 35.67 -15.86 36.29
C THR A 36 35.52 -17.16 35.50
N VAL A 37 35.78 -17.12 34.19
CA VAL A 37 35.78 -18.33 33.34
C VAL A 37 37.22 -18.82 33.19
N SER A 38 37.49 -20.00 33.72
CA SER A 38 38.75 -20.72 33.49
C SER A 38 38.80 -21.27 32.05
N PRO A 39 39.97 -21.36 31.39
CA PRO A 39 40.07 -21.94 30.05
C PRO A 39 39.83 -23.47 30.10
N PRO A 40 39.26 -24.07 29.04
CA PRO A 40 38.98 -25.50 29.00
C PRO A 40 40.29 -26.31 28.80
N PRO A 41 40.36 -27.55 29.30
CA PRO A 41 41.52 -28.41 29.09
C PRO A 41 41.67 -28.80 27.62
N SER A 42 42.88 -28.68 27.09
CA SER A 42 43.27 -29.14 25.76
C SER A 42 43.37 -30.66 25.72
N ASN A 43 42.23 -31.36 25.58
CA ASN A 43 42.19 -32.73 25.05
C ASN A 43 40.73 -33.14 24.74
N LEU A 44 40.28 -32.77 23.54
CA LEU A 44 39.18 -33.46 22.87
C LEU A 44 39.66 -33.78 21.46
N GLN A 45 39.77 -35.08 21.17
CA GLN A 45 40.09 -35.61 19.85
C GLN A 45 39.13 -35.02 18.81
N GLN A 46 39.68 -34.42 17.75
CA GLN A 46 38.90 -34.01 16.59
C GLN A 46 38.26 -35.25 15.94
N PRO A 47 36.97 -35.25 15.57
CA PRO A 47 36.43 -36.31 14.73
C PRO A 47 37.04 -36.20 13.34
N LYS A 48 37.48 -37.35 12.84
CA LYS A 48 38.12 -37.57 11.54
C LYS A 48 37.21 -37.06 10.40
N PRO A 49 37.74 -36.49 9.29
CA PRO A 49 36.91 -36.11 8.16
C PRO A 49 36.38 -37.35 7.45
N ASP A 50 35.06 -37.42 7.26
CA ASP A 50 34.41 -38.47 6.47
C ASP A 50 34.73 -38.33 4.97
N PRO A 51 34.76 -39.44 4.21
CA PRO A 51 35.14 -39.44 2.80
C PRO A 51 34.09 -38.78 1.88
N PRO A 52 34.49 -38.27 0.70
CA PRO A 52 33.60 -37.54 -0.18
C PRO A 52 32.63 -38.48 -0.89
N HIS A 53 31.42 -37.97 -1.16
CA HIS A 53 30.30 -38.62 -1.84
C HIS A 53 29.30 -39.34 -0.94
N THR A 54 28.58 -38.57 -0.14
CA THR A 54 27.16 -38.84 0.09
C THR A 54 26.40 -37.59 -0.33
N ILE A 55 25.75 -37.61 -1.49
CA ILE A 55 24.72 -36.63 -1.81
C ILE A 55 23.58 -36.93 -0.85
N VAL A 56 23.60 -36.28 0.31
CA VAL A 56 22.42 -36.18 1.16
C VAL A 56 21.46 -35.30 0.34
N PRO A 57 20.27 -35.79 -0.06
CA PRO A 57 19.27 -34.89 -0.60
C PRO A 57 18.97 -33.88 0.50
N SER A 58 19.38 -32.64 0.28
CA SER A 58 19.08 -31.52 1.14
C SER A 58 17.61 -31.17 1.00
N THR A 59 16.71 -32.08 1.35
CA THR A 59 15.29 -31.79 1.50
C THR A 59 15.12 -31.02 2.80
N TYR A 60 15.39 -29.72 2.75
CA TYR A 60 14.96 -28.79 3.77
C TYR A 60 13.44 -28.97 3.94
N ILE A 61 13.00 -29.20 5.17
CA ILE A 61 11.61 -29.51 5.55
C ILE A 61 10.58 -28.45 5.05
N GLY A 62 11.04 -27.31 4.53
CA GLY A 62 10.22 -26.24 3.95
C GLY A 62 9.98 -26.28 2.43
N GLU A 63 10.60 -27.18 1.65
CA GLU A 63 10.46 -27.18 0.17
C GLU A 63 9.19 -27.86 -0.35
N ASN A 64 8.52 -28.70 0.44
CA ASN A 64 7.37 -29.48 -0.02
C ASN A 64 5.98 -28.84 0.23
N VAL A 65 5.93 -27.62 0.78
CA VAL A 65 4.65 -26.93 1.05
C VAL A 65 4.30 -26.02 -0.12
N SER A 66 3.12 -26.20 -0.71
CA SER A 66 2.68 -25.38 -1.83
C SER A 66 2.56 -23.90 -1.44
N ARG A 67 2.79 -22.98 -2.38
CA ARG A 67 2.62 -21.53 -2.14
C ARG A 67 1.21 -21.19 -1.62
N LYS A 68 0.19 -21.93 -2.06
CA LYS A 68 -1.19 -21.77 -1.62
C LYS A 68 -1.33 -22.12 -0.13
N ASP A 69 -0.74 -23.24 0.29
CA ASP A 69 -0.79 -23.69 1.68
C ASP A 69 0.00 -22.77 2.60
N LYS A 70 1.17 -22.28 2.16
CA LYS A 70 1.94 -21.25 2.88
C LYS A 70 1.13 -19.96 3.06
N THR A 71 0.45 -19.52 2.01
CA THR A 71 -0.39 -18.31 2.04
C THR A 71 -1.58 -18.50 2.98
N LYS A 72 -2.22 -19.67 2.95
CA LYS A 72 -3.33 -20.03 3.85
C LYS A 72 -2.86 -20.10 5.31
N TYR A 73 -1.71 -20.72 5.56
CA TYR A 73 -1.14 -20.82 6.90
C TYR A 73 -0.83 -19.44 7.49
N LEU A 74 -0.16 -18.57 6.73
CA LEU A 74 0.11 -17.19 7.19
C LEU A 74 -1.21 -16.44 7.43
N TYR A 75 -2.19 -16.59 6.53
CA TYR A 75 -3.50 -15.98 6.70
C TYR A 75 -4.16 -16.38 8.03
N THR A 76 -4.27 -17.68 8.31
CA THR A 76 -4.85 -18.20 9.56
C THR A 76 -4.08 -17.71 10.78
N THR A 77 -2.74 -17.77 10.72
CA THR A 77 -1.88 -17.26 11.80
C THR A 77 -2.17 -15.79 12.08
N LEU A 78 -2.27 -14.95 11.04
CA LEU A 78 -2.54 -13.53 11.20
C LEU A 78 -3.91 -13.23 11.82
N LEU A 79 -4.90 -14.11 11.69
CA LEU A 79 -6.21 -13.95 12.34
C LEU A 79 -6.19 -14.35 13.82
N GLU A 80 -5.40 -15.36 14.17
CA GLU A 80 -5.35 -15.91 15.54
C GLU A 80 -4.42 -15.10 16.48
N LEU A 81 -3.49 -14.34 15.91
CA LEU A 81 -2.57 -13.51 16.68
C LEU A 81 -3.29 -12.35 17.38
N ASN A 82 -2.88 -12.07 18.62
CA ASN A 82 -3.28 -10.86 19.32
C ASN A 82 -2.94 -9.59 18.52
N ASP A 83 -3.66 -8.50 18.78
CA ASP A 83 -3.44 -7.21 18.12
C ASP A 83 -2.24 -6.44 18.69
N SER A 84 -1.15 -7.14 19.01
CA SER A 84 0.12 -6.52 19.39
C SER A 84 1.03 -6.39 18.17
N LYS A 85 1.61 -5.20 17.98
CA LYS A 85 2.52 -4.93 16.86
C LYS A 85 3.65 -5.95 16.83
N GLU A 86 4.21 -6.29 17.99
CA GLU A 86 5.32 -7.20 18.17
C GLU A 86 4.98 -8.62 17.70
N ALA A 87 3.80 -9.14 18.04
CA ALA A 87 3.39 -10.47 17.61
C ALA A 87 3.12 -10.53 16.10
N VAL A 88 2.42 -9.53 15.56
CA VAL A 88 2.14 -9.47 14.11
C VAL A 88 3.42 -9.33 13.30
N TYR A 89 4.29 -8.38 13.69
CA TYR A 89 5.52 -8.12 12.96
C TYR A 89 6.50 -9.27 13.13
N GLY A 90 6.57 -9.88 14.33
CA GLY A 90 7.39 -11.06 14.58
C GLY A 90 6.96 -12.26 13.76
N ALA A 91 5.66 -12.52 13.63
CA ALA A 91 5.15 -13.60 12.79
C ALA A 91 5.42 -13.36 11.30
N LEU A 92 5.25 -12.13 10.82
CA LEU A 92 5.55 -11.77 9.43
C LEU A 92 7.06 -11.85 9.13
N ASP A 93 7.91 -11.39 10.05
CA ASP A 93 9.37 -11.48 9.94
C ASP A 93 9.84 -12.93 9.95
N ALA A 94 9.31 -13.75 10.86
CA ALA A 94 9.58 -15.18 10.91
C ALA A 94 9.15 -15.87 9.61
N TRP A 95 7.98 -15.53 9.06
CA TRP A 95 7.51 -16.13 7.82
C TRP A 95 8.37 -15.75 6.61
N VAL A 96 8.74 -14.48 6.46
CA VAL A 96 9.62 -14.03 5.37
C VAL A 96 11.02 -14.64 5.44
N ALA A 97 11.52 -14.96 6.64
CA ALA A 97 12.83 -15.58 6.80
C ALA A 97 12.96 -16.95 6.07
N TRP A 98 11.84 -17.62 5.78
CA TRP A 98 11.80 -18.88 5.03
C TRP A 98 11.61 -18.70 3.51
N GLU A 99 11.44 -17.47 3.03
CA GLU A 99 11.18 -17.17 1.62
C GLU A 99 12.43 -16.64 0.92
N HIS A 100 12.77 -17.20 -0.24
CA HIS A 100 13.96 -16.80 -1.01
C HIS A 100 13.86 -15.36 -1.55
N ASN A 101 12.66 -14.93 -1.91
CA ASN A 101 12.35 -13.58 -2.37
C ASN A 101 11.23 -13.00 -1.52
N PHE A 102 11.19 -11.67 -1.37
CA PHE A 102 10.13 -11.03 -0.61
C PHE A 102 8.74 -11.37 -1.22
N PRO A 103 7.83 -11.97 -0.45
CA PRO A 103 6.63 -12.63 -0.98
C PRO A 103 5.46 -11.65 -1.25
N ILE A 104 5.68 -10.62 -2.07
CA ILE A 104 4.68 -9.55 -2.37
C ILE A 104 3.36 -10.12 -2.88
N ALA A 105 3.40 -11.12 -3.77
CA ALA A 105 2.20 -11.70 -4.38
C ALA A 105 1.30 -12.39 -3.33
N SER A 106 1.90 -13.18 -2.43
CA SER A 106 1.17 -13.85 -1.34
C SER A 106 0.61 -12.84 -0.35
N LEU A 107 1.39 -11.82 0.03
CA LEU A 107 0.92 -10.75 0.91
C LEU A 107 -0.26 -9.98 0.30
N LYS A 108 -0.23 -9.71 -1.01
CA LYS A 108 -1.36 -9.09 -1.70
C LYS A 108 -2.63 -9.95 -1.66
N LEU A 109 -2.50 -11.27 -1.78
CA LEU A 109 -3.64 -12.19 -1.65
C LEU A 109 -4.20 -12.18 -0.23
N ILE A 110 -3.33 -12.23 0.77
CA ILE A 110 -3.71 -12.17 2.19
C ILE A 110 -4.43 -10.86 2.50
N LEU A 111 -3.87 -9.72 2.09
CA LEU A 111 -4.49 -8.42 2.29
C LEU A 111 -5.88 -8.34 1.65
N ASN A 112 -6.05 -8.85 0.43
CA ASN A 112 -7.36 -8.90 -0.22
C ASN A 112 -8.36 -9.78 0.55
N SER A 113 -7.92 -10.88 1.16
CA SER A 113 -8.78 -11.73 1.98
C SER A 113 -9.17 -11.03 3.30
N LEU A 114 -8.20 -10.43 3.99
CA LEU A 114 -8.43 -9.67 5.22
C LEU A 114 -9.41 -8.51 4.99
N GLU A 115 -9.32 -7.80 3.85
CA GLU A 115 -10.29 -6.76 3.51
C GLU A 115 -11.70 -7.27 3.28
N LYS A 116 -11.85 -8.43 2.60
CA LYS A 116 -13.16 -9.04 2.39
C LYS A 116 -13.82 -9.44 3.71
N GLU A 117 -13.01 -9.86 4.67
CA GLU A 117 -13.44 -10.20 6.03
C GLU A 117 -13.43 -8.99 6.98
N GLN A 118 -13.22 -7.78 6.45
CA GLN A 118 -13.26 -6.51 7.19
C GLN A 118 -12.30 -6.47 8.39
N GLN A 119 -11.19 -7.19 8.31
CA GLN A 119 -10.11 -7.20 9.30
C GLN A 119 -9.23 -5.95 9.14
N TRP A 120 -9.84 -4.76 9.20
CA TRP A 120 -9.20 -3.49 8.84
C TRP A 120 -7.96 -3.21 9.68
N HIS A 121 -8.04 -3.45 10.99
CA HIS A 121 -6.90 -3.31 11.89
C HIS A 121 -5.71 -4.16 11.44
N ARG A 122 -5.96 -5.42 11.08
CA ARG A 122 -4.94 -6.35 10.59
C ARG A 122 -4.37 -5.92 9.24
N VAL A 123 -5.22 -5.43 8.32
CA VAL A 123 -4.79 -4.86 7.04
C VAL A 123 -3.82 -3.69 7.28
N VAL A 124 -4.13 -2.78 8.21
CA VAL A 124 -3.24 -1.66 8.58
C VAL A 124 -1.90 -2.19 9.09
N GLN A 125 -1.89 -3.16 10.00
CA GLN A 125 -0.66 -3.73 10.57
C GLN A 125 0.22 -4.38 9.50
N VAL A 126 -0.36 -5.23 8.63
CA VAL A 126 0.38 -5.92 7.57
C VAL A 126 0.96 -4.91 6.57
N ILE A 127 0.18 -3.90 6.13
CA ILE A 127 0.70 -2.90 5.19
C ILE A 127 1.80 -2.06 5.83
N LYS A 128 1.64 -1.61 7.07
CA LYS A 128 2.70 -0.84 7.76
C LYS A 128 3.97 -1.66 7.95
N TRP A 129 3.85 -2.94 8.26
CA TRP A 129 5.00 -3.84 8.31
C TRP A 129 5.68 -3.90 6.93
N MET A 130 4.93 -4.13 5.84
CA MET A 130 5.50 -4.14 4.48
C MET A 130 6.25 -2.84 4.17
N LEU A 131 5.66 -1.69 4.48
CA LEU A 131 6.28 -0.38 4.27
C LEU A 131 7.55 -0.20 5.11
N SER A 132 7.60 -0.73 6.33
CA SER A 132 8.80 -0.70 7.18
C SER A 132 9.97 -1.50 6.61
N LYS A 133 9.70 -2.49 5.75
CA LYS A 133 10.70 -3.26 5.01
C LYS A 133 11.05 -2.65 3.65
N GLY A 134 10.52 -1.45 3.34
CA GLY A 134 10.67 -0.81 2.03
C GLY A 134 9.88 -1.50 0.91
N GLN A 135 8.91 -2.35 1.25
CA GLN A 135 8.15 -3.16 0.29
C GLN A 135 6.74 -2.59 0.10
N GLY A 136 6.17 -2.83 -1.09
CA GLY A 136 4.81 -2.39 -1.39
C GLY A 136 4.65 -0.87 -1.50
N MET A 137 5.71 -0.11 -1.81
CA MET A 137 5.66 1.34 -2.02
C MET A 137 5.00 1.72 -3.37
N THR A 138 3.73 1.36 -3.53
CA THR A 138 2.95 1.64 -4.74
C THR A 138 1.68 2.42 -4.39
N MET A 139 1.15 3.21 -5.33
CA MET A 139 -0.10 3.95 -5.15
C MET A 139 -1.28 3.02 -4.80
N GLY A 140 -1.26 1.77 -5.27
CA GLY A 140 -2.27 0.76 -4.93
C GLY A 140 -2.24 0.42 -3.44
N THR A 141 -1.06 0.07 -2.91
CA THR A 141 -0.88 -0.21 -1.47
C THR A 141 -1.19 1.01 -0.60
N TYR A 142 -0.83 2.21 -1.06
CA TYR A 142 -1.13 3.45 -0.35
C TYR A 142 -2.63 3.72 -0.26
N GLY A 143 -3.36 3.55 -1.37
CA GLY A 143 -4.82 3.63 -1.36
C GLY A 143 -5.45 2.55 -0.47
N GLN A 144 -4.86 1.36 -0.46
CA GLN A 144 -5.29 0.28 0.41
C GLN A 144 -5.13 0.64 1.90
N LEU A 145 -3.98 1.20 2.28
CA LEU A 145 -3.73 1.67 3.64
C LEU A 145 -4.69 2.79 4.05
N ILE A 146 -4.93 3.78 3.20
CA ILE A 146 -5.86 4.88 3.48
C ILE A 146 -7.27 4.35 3.73
N ARG A 147 -7.75 3.43 2.89
CA ARG A 147 -9.05 2.78 3.08
C ARG A 147 -9.10 2.02 4.40
N ALA A 148 -8.07 1.25 4.72
CA ALA A 148 -8.03 0.47 5.95
C ALA A 148 -8.01 1.37 7.19
N LEU A 149 -7.24 2.47 7.19
CA LEU A 149 -7.21 3.45 8.27
C LEU A 149 -8.55 4.15 8.47
N ASP A 150 -9.22 4.53 7.38
CA ASP A 150 -10.57 5.10 7.41
C ASP A 150 -11.58 4.13 8.04
N MET A 151 -11.59 2.87 7.60
CA MET A 151 -12.48 1.84 8.14
C MET A 151 -12.11 1.40 9.57
N ASP A 152 -10.85 1.58 9.99
CA ASP A 152 -10.35 1.34 11.35
C ASP A 152 -10.51 2.60 12.24
N HIS A 153 -11.33 3.57 11.83
CA HIS A 153 -11.62 4.82 12.56
C HIS A 153 -10.39 5.67 12.91
N ARG A 154 -9.37 5.64 12.06
CA ARG A 154 -8.08 6.34 12.22
C ARG A 154 -7.84 7.33 11.09
N VAL A 155 -8.86 8.13 10.79
CA VAL A 155 -8.84 9.05 9.66
C VAL A 155 -7.71 10.10 9.75
N GLU A 156 -7.32 10.52 10.95
CA GLU A 156 -6.24 11.51 11.11
C GLU A 156 -4.87 10.94 10.75
N GLU A 157 -4.70 9.64 10.96
CA GLU A 157 -3.52 8.94 10.48
C GLU A 157 -3.55 8.82 8.94
N ALA A 158 -4.73 8.55 8.35
CA ALA A 158 -4.90 8.51 6.91
C ALA A 158 -4.59 9.87 6.26
N HIS A 159 -5.08 10.97 6.85
CA HIS A 159 -4.81 12.33 6.42
C HIS A 159 -3.31 12.66 6.49
N LYS A 160 -2.67 12.40 7.63
CA LYS A 160 -1.21 12.62 7.78
C LYS A 160 -0.40 11.80 6.78
N PHE A 161 -0.79 10.55 6.53
CA PHE A 161 -0.16 9.72 5.52
C PHE A 161 -0.33 10.30 4.11
N TRP A 162 -1.55 10.75 3.78
CA TRP A 162 -1.84 11.42 2.52
C TRP A 162 -0.93 12.62 2.29
N GLU A 163 -0.88 13.56 3.24
CA GLU A 163 -0.05 14.77 3.10
C GLU A 163 1.43 14.43 2.93
N MET A 164 1.94 13.46 3.69
CA MET A 164 3.36 13.09 3.67
C MET A 164 3.78 12.33 2.41
N LYS A 165 2.92 11.46 1.85
CA LYS A 165 3.32 10.49 0.81
C LYS A 165 2.70 10.74 -0.56
N ILE A 166 1.62 11.51 -0.65
CA ILE A 166 0.79 11.58 -1.86
C ILE A 166 0.46 13.04 -2.22
N GLY A 167 -0.07 13.80 -1.26
CA GLY A 167 -0.69 15.11 -1.49
C GLY A 167 0.25 16.22 -1.98
N SER A 168 1.56 15.99 -1.99
CA SER A 168 2.55 16.98 -2.46
C SER A 168 2.54 17.20 -3.98
N ASP A 169 2.13 16.20 -4.77
CA ASP A 169 2.07 16.30 -6.25
C ASP A 169 0.74 15.74 -6.78
N LEU A 170 -0.33 16.52 -6.61
CA LEU A 170 -1.66 16.12 -7.07
C LEU A 170 -1.75 15.92 -8.59
N HIS A 171 -0.82 16.45 -9.40
CA HIS A 171 -0.83 16.26 -10.84
C HIS A 171 -0.58 14.79 -11.20
N SER A 172 0.34 14.12 -10.49
CA SER A 172 0.75 12.73 -10.77
C SER A 172 -0.09 11.67 -10.05
N VAL A 173 -0.96 12.05 -9.11
CA VAL A 173 -1.76 11.10 -8.33
C VAL A 173 -2.90 10.52 -9.16
N PRO A 174 -3.07 9.19 -9.25
CA PRO A 174 -4.20 8.58 -9.95
C PRO A 174 -5.55 9.08 -9.44
N TRP A 175 -6.50 9.33 -10.35
CA TRP A 175 -7.81 9.89 -9.98
C TRP A 175 -8.59 9.01 -9.00
N GLN A 176 -8.44 7.69 -9.10
CA GLN A 176 -9.05 6.72 -8.18
C GLN A 176 -8.64 6.97 -6.73
N LEU A 177 -7.39 7.38 -6.50
CA LEU A 177 -6.85 7.66 -5.19
C LEU A 177 -7.32 9.03 -4.66
N CYS A 178 -7.47 10.02 -5.56
CA CYS A 178 -8.11 11.30 -5.24
C CYS A 178 -9.59 11.10 -4.85
N HIS A 179 -10.33 10.27 -5.60
CA HIS A 179 -11.71 9.91 -5.29
C HIS A 179 -11.80 9.22 -3.92
N LEU A 180 -10.91 8.27 -3.63
CA LEU A 180 -10.84 7.65 -2.32
C LEU A 180 -10.71 8.72 -1.23
N MET A 181 -9.74 9.62 -1.33
CA MET A 181 -9.50 10.62 -0.29
C MET A 181 -10.68 11.61 -0.13
N ILE A 182 -11.30 12.06 -1.23
CA ILE A 182 -12.52 12.88 -1.16
C ILE A 182 -13.64 12.14 -0.39
N SER A 183 -13.78 10.83 -0.61
CA SER A 183 -14.80 10.03 0.09
C SER A 183 -14.46 9.81 1.57
N VAL A 184 -13.18 9.62 1.89
CA VAL A 184 -12.69 9.53 3.27
C VAL A 184 -13.00 10.82 4.02
N TYR A 185 -12.60 11.98 3.47
CA TYR A 185 -12.88 13.27 4.10
C TYR A 185 -14.37 13.55 4.26
N TYR A 186 -15.17 13.25 3.24
CA TYR A 186 -16.62 13.48 3.30
C TYR A 186 -17.27 12.65 4.41
N ARG A 187 -16.95 11.34 4.50
CA ARG A 187 -17.56 10.44 5.50
C ARG A 187 -17.20 10.79 6.94
N ASN A 188 -16.01 11.37 7.15
CA ASN A 188 -15.50 11.73 8.47
C ASN A 188 -15.67 13.23 8.79
N ASN A 189 -16.49 13.96 8.01
CA ASN A 189 -16.76 15.38 8.21
C ASN A 189 -15.50 16.28 8.21
N MET A 190 -14.45 15.90 7.47
CA MET A 190 -13.25 16.70 7.26
C MET A 190 -13.42 17.61 6.02
N LEU A 191 -14.40 18.51 6.09
CA LEU A 191 -14.90 19.22 4.92
C LEU A 191 -13.91 20.25 4.38
N GLU A 192 -13.12 20.88 5.25
CA GLU A 192 -12.09 21.84 4.88
C GLU A 192 -11.00 21.17 4.03
N ASP A 193 -10.52 19.99 4.44
CA ASP A 193 -9.53 19.21 3.71
C ASP A 193 -10.08 18.66 2.39
N LEU A 194 -11.36 18.30 2.36
CA LEU A 194 -12.06 17.94 1.13
C LEU A 194 -12.03 19.09 0.13
N VAL A 195 -12.45 20.30 0.56
CA VAL A 195 -12.48 21.49 -0.29
C VAL A 195 -11.06 21.87 -0.73
N LYS A 196 -10.07 21.83 0.17
CA LYS A 196 -8.66 22.08 -0.14
C LYS A 196 -8.14 21.11 -1.21
N LEU A 197 -8.41 19.82 -1.05
CA LEU A 197 -8.04 18.80 -2.04
C LEU A 197 -8.70 19.09 -3.39
N PHE A 198 -10.00 19.37 -3.42
CA PHE A 198 -10.71 19.61 -4.66
C PHE A 198 -10.21 20.86 -5.40
N LYS A 199 -9.99 21.97 -4.68
CA LYS A 199 -9.37 23.18 -5.26
C LYS A 199 -7.99 22.89 -5.83
N GLY A 200 -7.18 22.10 -5.13
CA GLY A 200 -5.88 21.65 -5.64
C GLY A 200 -5.99 20.85 -6.93
N LEU A 201 -6.99 19.97 -7.06
CA LEU A 201 -7.25 19.23 -8.29
C LEU A 201 -7.74 20.13 -9.43
N GLU A 202 -8.64 21.08 -9.15
CA GLU A 202 -9.12 22.07 -10.13
C GLU A 202 -7.98 22.96 -10.63
N ALA A 203 -7.02 23.34 -9.77
CA ALA A 203 -5.87 24.16 -10.15
C ALA A 203 -4.92 23.48 -11.15
N PHE A 204 -4.98 22.14 -11.26
CA PHE A 204 -4.27 21.36 -12.28
C PHE A 204 -5.17 20.98 -13.46
N ASP A 205 -6.32 21.66 -13.64
CA ASP A 205 -7.32 21.37 -14.66
C ASP A 205 -7.80 19.91 -14.68
N ARG A 206 -7.70 19.22 -13.55
CA ARG A 206 -8.09 17.81 -13.45
C ARG A 206 -9.61 17.73 -13.35
N LYS A 207 -10.23 17.29 -14.43
CA LYS A 207 -11.69 17.12 -14.50
C LYS A 207 -12.16 15.91 -13.69
N PRO A 208 -13.11 16.08 -12.76
CA PRO A 208 -13.78 14.98 -12.10
C PRO A 208 -14.47 14.04 -13.07
N ARG A 209 -14.38 12.73 -12.78
CA ARG A 209 -14.90 11.68 -13.66
C ARG A 209 -16.34 11.26 -13.35
N ASP A 210 -16.87 11.67 -12.19
CA ASP A 210 -18.12 11.14 -11.65
C ASP A 210 -18.91 12.24 -10.94
N LYS A 211 -20.22 12.30 -11.21
CA LYS A 211 -21.18 13.20 -10.55
C LYS A 211 -21.21 13.02 -9.03
N LEU A 212 -20.96 11.81 -8.51
CA LEU A 212 -20.94 11.55 -7.07
C LEU A 212 -19.83 12.33 -6.36
N ILE A 213 -18.70 12.60 -7.04
CA ILE A 213 -17.65 13.44 -6.49
C ILE A 213 -18.11 14.89 -6.40
N ILE A 214 -18.73 15.39 -7.47
CA ILE A 214 -19.23 16.76 -7.51
C ILE A 214 -20.30 16.97 -6.44
N GLN A 215 -21.21 16.01 -6.23
CA GLN A 215 -22.20 16.08 -5.16
C GLN A 215 -21.55 16.17 -3.77
N LYS A 216 -20.56 15.33 -3.46
CA LYS A 216 -19.84 15.39 -2.17
C LYS A 216 -19.18 16.75 -1.96
N VAL A 217 -18.56 17.30 -3.01
CA VAL A 217 -17.90 18.61 -2.97
C VAL A 217 -18.93 19.75 -2.80
N ALA A 218 -20.03 19.72 -3.54
CA ALA A 218 -21.11 20.70 -3.43
C ALA A 218 -21.72 20.68 -2.02
N ASN A 219 -21.98 19.49 -1.47
CA ASN A 219 -22.47 19.33 -0.11
C ASN A 219 -21.46 19.84 0.92
N ALA A 220 -20.17 19.57 0.74
CA ALA A 220 -19.12 20.10 1.62
C ALA A 220 -19.09 21.64 1.60
N TYR A 221 -19.19 22.26 0.42
CA TYR A 221 -19.32 23.71 0.32
C TYR A 221 -20.55 24.24 1.06
N GLU A 222 -21.71 23.61 0.88
CA GLU A 222 -22.94 23.99 1.58
C GLU A 222 -22.84 23.87 3.10
N MET A 223 -22.31 22.76 3.60
CA MET A 223 -22.11 22.52 5.03
C MET A 223 -21.11 23.52 5.66
N LEU A 224 -20.16 24.02 4.87
CA LEU A 224 -19.23 25.09 5.27
C LEU A 224 -19.81 26.51 5.06
N GLY A 225 -21.06 26.64 4.62
CA GLY A 225 -21.71 27.94 4.35
C GLY A 225 -21.24 28.63 3.05
N LEU A 226 -20.49 27.93 2.19
CA LEU A 226 -19.92 28.43 0.94
C LEU A 226 -20.87 28.23 -0.25
N VAL A 227 -22.09 28.76 -0.14
CA VAL A 227 -23.19 28.54 -1.11
C VAL A 227 -22.81 28.95 -2.54
N LYS A 228 -22.11 30.08 -2.71
CA LYS A 228 -21.63 30.55 -4.03
C LYS A 228 -20.69 29.55 -4.71
N GLU A 229 -19.81 28.91 -3.93
CA GLU A 229 -18.88 27.90 -4.48
C GLU A 229 -19.60 26.60 -4.84
N LYS A 230 -20.62 26.21 -4.06
CA LYS A 230 -21.51 25.10 -4.44
C LYS A 230 -22.15 25.35 -5.80
N GLU A 231 -22.77 26.51 -5.99
CA GLU A 231 -23.43 26.88 -7.25
C GLU A 231 -22.42 26.87 -8.42
N ARG A 232 -21.26 27.52 -8.25
CA ARG A 232 -20.17 27.53 -9.25
C ARG A 232 -19.77 26.12 -9.68
N VAL A 233 -19.58 25.21 -8.73
CA VAL A 233 -19.13 23.84 -9.03
C VAL A 233 -20.22 23.03 -9.71
N LEU A 234 -21.49 23.16 -9.27
CA LEU A 234 -22.60 22.46 -9.90
C LEU A 234 -22.82 22.94 -11.34
N GLU A 235 -22.72 24.24 -11.60
CA GLU A 235 -22.84 24.82 -12.94
C GLU A 235 -21.70 24.35 -13.86
N LYS A 236 -20.44 24.48 -13.40
CA LYS A 236 -19.24 24.09 -14.16
C LYS A 236 -19.25 22.61 -14.58
N TYR A 237 -19.78 21.73 -13.73
CA TYR A 237 -19.81 20.29 -13.98
C TYR A 237 -21.23 19.76 -14.29
N SER A 238 -22.16 20.63 -14.69
CA SER A 238 -23.54 20.29 -15.06
C SER A 238 -23.64 19.17 -16.09
N HIS A 239 -22.72 19.12 -17.06
CA HIS A 239 -22.64 18.06 -18.07
C HIS A 239 -22.54 16.63 -17.48
N LEU A 240 -21.97 16.45 -16.29
CA LEU A 240 -21.91 15.14 -15.61
C LEU A 240 -23.26 14.68 -15.07
N PHE A 241 -24.23 15.59 -14.95
CA PHE A 241 -25.59 15.30 -14.47
C PHE A 241 -26.57 15.04 -15.63
N SER A 242 -26.27 15.54 -16.83
CA SER A 242 -27.11 15.38 -18.02
C SER A 242 -26.92 14.03 -18.73
N GLU A 243 -25.83 13.31 -18.46
CA GLU A 243 -25.63 11.97 -19.03
C GLU A 243 -26.38 10.90 -18.23
N GLU A 244 -27.49 10.41 -18.80
CA GLU A 244 -28.02 9.08 -18.52
C GLU A 244 -27.02 8.00 -19.02
N GLY A 245 -25.92 7.84 -18.27
CA GLY A 245 -25.10 6.63 -18.19
C GLY A 245 -24.08 6.36 -19.31
N PRO A 246 -22.90 5.80 -18.97
CA PRO A 246 -22.03 5.21 -19.98
C PRO A 246 -22.74 3.98 -20.56
N THR A 247 -23.06 4.07 -21.84
CA THR A 247 -23.58 2.94 -22.63
C THR A 247 -22.76 1.67 -22.38
N LYS A 248 -23.47 0.59 -22.02
CA LYS A 248 -23.00 -0.81 -22.04
C LYS A 248 -22.59 -1.29 -23.46
N ARG A 249 -22.19 -0.40 -24.38
CA ARG A 249 -21.88 -0.73 -25.78
C ARG A 249 -20.49 -1.31 -25.97
N HIS A 250 -19.50 -1.00 -25.13
CA HIS A 250 -18.16 -1.58 -25.31
C HIS A 250 -17.98 -3.00 -24.76
N ARG A 251 -18.83 -3.47 -23.84
CA ARG A 251 -18.73 -4.85 -23.33
C ARG A 251 -19.50 -5.87 -24.18
N ARG A 252 -20.57 -5.45 -24.87
CA ARG A 252 -21.33 -6.33 -25.79
C ARG A 252 -20.56 -6.64 -27.06
N ASN A 253 -19.89 -5.66 -27.66
CA ASN A 253 -19.13 -5.87 -28.89
C ASN A 253 -17.95 -6.84 -28.69
N SER A 254 -17.33 -6.88 -27.50
CA SER A 254 -16.24 -7.82 -27.19
C SER A 254 -16.75 -9.25 -26.94
N LEU A 255 -17.95 -9.41 -26.36
CA LEU A 255 -18.55 -10.72 -26.12
C LEU A 255 -19.15 -11.31 -27.41
N GLU A 256 -19.78 -10.49 -28.26
CA GLU A 256 -20.24 -10.93 -29.59
C GLU A 256 -19.09 -11.25 -30.54
N ALA A 257 -18.00 -10.47 -30.53
CA ALA A 257 -16.81 -10.78 -31.34
C ALA A 257 -16.13 -12.08 -30.89
N LYS A 258 -16.07 -12.35 -29.58
CA LYS A 258 -15.55 -13.62 -29.06
C LYS A 258 -16.46 -14.80 -29.37
N LYS A 259 -17.79 -14.61 -29.33
CA LYS A 259 -18.76 -15.68 -29.65
C LYS A 259 -18.70 -16.06 -31.14
N LYS A 260 -18.57 -15.08 -32.05
CA LYS A 260 -18.38 -15.34 -33.48
C LYS A 260 -17.05 -16.04 -33.79
N HIS A 261 -15.96 -15.72 -33.10
CA HIS A 261 -14.68 -16.41 -33.30
C HIS A 261 -14.73 -17.90 -32.88
N LEU A 262 -15.42 -18.20 -31.76
CA LEU A 262 -15.58 -19.57 -31.25
C LEU A 262 -16.53 -20.45 -32.08
N GLU A 263 -17.48 -19.85 -32.80
CA GLU A 263 -18.38 -20.58 -33.71
C GLU A 263 -17.69 -20.90 -35.06
N ILE A 264 -16.71 -20.09 -35.50
CA ILE A 264 -15.94 -20.34 -36.73
C ILE A 264 -14.89 -21.45 -36.53
N GLU A 265 -14.25 -21.54 -35.35
CA GLU A 265 -13.27 -22.60 -35.05
C GLU A 265 -13.87 -24.00 -34.83
N LYS A 266 -15.19 -24.12 -34.66
CA LYS A 266 -15.88 -25.42 -34.47
C LYS A 266 -16.54 -25.97 -35.73
N GLY A 267 -16.40 -25.27 -36.85
CA GLY A 267 -17.03 -25.61 -38.12
C GLY A 267 -16.04 -26.01 -39.23
N HIS A 268 -14.86 -26.52 -38.89
CA HIS A 268 -13.93 -27.19 -39.80
C HIS A 268 -13.46 -28.51 -39.19
#